data_AF-A0A2G9UCF8-F1
#
_entry.id   AF-A0A2G9UCF8-F1
#
_cell.length_a   1.000
_cell.length_b   1.000
_cell.length_c   1.000
_cell.angle_alpha   90.00
_cell.angle_beta   90.00
_cell.angle_gamma   90.00
#
_symmetry.space_group_name_H-M   'P 1'
#
loop_
_entity.id
_entity.type
_entity.pdbx_description
1 polymer ?
#
loop_
_entity_poly.entity_id
_entity_poly.type
_entity_poly.pdbx_seq_one_letter_code
_entity_poly.pdbx_strand_id
1 'polypeptide(L)'
;MRNFTADDEHVDRFYAKSFINFIHGRKPEKDWLPFDPSKRNYYSVEANFEKGIFPSNKMDYHSEIVDYWLHNMTEFDRSLSKKADTQLLSGQVDVTAGFSIFRTALSALLFGLSLALVFFILMAVWAALSPQDPPNHEQVPLVHRKETQINRKQTVIVSSLKRR
;
A
#
# COMPACT_ATOMS: atom_id res chain seq x y z
N MET A 1 28.59 -53.24 29.87
CA MET A 1 28.14 -52.17 30.77
C MET A 1 29.11 -51.01 30.64
N ARG A 2 28.63 -49.78 30.49
CA ARG A 2 29.50 -48.59 30.51
C ARG A 2 30.02 -48.43 31.93
N ASN A 3 31.34 -48.27 32.11
CA ASN A 3 31.88 -47.90 33.42
C ASN A 3 31.65 -46.41 33.59
N PHE A 4 30.85 -46.04 34.58
CA PHE A 4 30.64 -44.65 34.96
C PHE A 4 31.88 -44.15 35.70
N THR A 5 32.26 -42.90 35.45
CA THR A 5 33.24 -42.21 36.27
C THR A 5 32.61 -41.79 37.61
N ALA A 6 33.43 -41.45 38.60
CA ALA A 6 32.91 -40.90 39.86
C ALA A 6 32.09 -39.62 39.63
N ASP A 7 32.51 -38.78 38.67
CA ASP A 7 31.77 -37.59 38.21
C ASP A 7 30.36 -37.98 37.71
N ASP A 8 30.27 -38.98 36.83
CA ASP A 8 29.00 -39.43 36.26
C ASP A 8 28.06 -39.99 37.34
N GLU A 9 28.58 -40.81 38.27
CA GLU A 9 27.79 -41.35 39.38
C GLU A 9 27.26 -40.24 40.30
N HIS A 10 28.05 -39.17 40.48
CA HIS A 10 27.64 -38.03 41.27
C HIS A 10 26.49 -37.26 40.59
N VAL A 11 26.63 -36.98 39.29
CA VAL A 11 25.59 -36.31 38.51
C VAL A 11 24.30 -37.13 38.48
N ASP A 12 24.38 -38.44 38.25
CA ASP A 12 23.23 -39.33 38.21
C ASP A 12 22.46 -39.31 39.53
N ARG A 13 23.17 -39.48 40.66
CA ARG A 13 22.57 -39.43 41.99
C ARG A 13 21.96 -38.06 42.30
N PHE A 14 22.68 -36.99 41.96
CA PHE A 14 22.20 -35.62 42.17
C PHE A 14 20.93 -35.35 41.36
N TYR A 15 20.91 -35.74 40.09
CA TYR A 15 19.78 -35.54 39.20
C TYR A 15 18.55 -36.32 39.66
N ALA A 16 18.71 -37.61 39.97
CA ALA A 16 17.63 -38.45 40.47
C ALA A 16 17.02 -37.87 41.76
N LYS A 17 17.85 -37.50 42.74
CA LYS A 17 17.38 -36.87 43.99
C LYS A 17 16.66 -35.55 43.72
N SER A 18 17.23 -34.69 42.87
CA SER A 18 16.66 -33.39 42.52
C SER A 18 15.28 -33.54 41.88
N PHE A 19 15.13 -34.49 40.97
CA PHE A 19 13.89 -34.77 40.28
C PHE A 19 12.82 -35.32 41.24
N ILE A 20 13.20 -36.26 42.13
CA ILE A 20 12.28 -36.77 43.16
C ILE A 20 11.83 -35.67 44.13
N ASN A 21 12.72 -34.75 44.51
CA ASN A 21 12.32 -33.60 45.32
C ASN A 21 11.29 -32.72 44.59
N PHE A 22 11.52 -32.46 43.30
CA PHE A 22 10.63 -31.65 42.48
C PHE A 22 9.21 -32.24 42.38
N ILE A 23 9.08 -33.55 42.10
CA ILE A 23 7.75 -34.19 42.01
C ILE A 23 6.98 -34.14 43.34
N HIS A 24 7.69 -34.04 44.46
CA HIS A 24 7.10 -33.89 45.79
C HIS A 24 6.83 -32.43 46.17
N GLY A 25 6.97 -31.48 45.24
CA GLY A 25 6.77 -30.05 45.48
C GLY A 25 7.84 -29.43 46.37
N ARG A 26 8.99 -30.10 46.56
CA ARG A 26 10.14 -29.58 47.30
C ARG A 26 11.12 -28.92 46.35
N LYS A 27 12.02 -28.10 46.88
CA LYS A 27 13.14 -27.57 46.10
C LYS A 27 14.02 -28.73 45.63
N PRO A 28 14.44 -28.77 44.35
CA PRO A 28 15.28 -29.85 43.82
C PRO A 28 16.57 -30.02 44.64
N GLU A 29 17.25 -28.91 44.94
CA GLU A 29 18.37 -28.84 45.87
C GLU A 29 18.22 -27.62 46.80
N LYS A 30 18.80 -27.68 48.00
CA LYS A 30 18.61 -26.66 49.05
C LYS A 30 18.98 -25.25 48.56
N ASP A 31 20.10 -25.16 47.84
CA ASP A 31 20.68 -23.91 47.38
C ASP A 31 20.27 -23.56 45.95
N TRP A 32 19.40 -24.35 45.31
CA TRP A 32 18.88 -24.06 43.97
C TRP A 32 17.97 -22.83 44.03
N LEU A 33 18.42 -21.73 43.42
CA LEU A 33 17.70 -20.46 43.42
C LEU A 33 16.52 -20.51 42.46
N PRO A 34 15.37 -19.91 42.83
CA PRO A 34 14.27 -19.71 41.88
C PRO A 34 14.75 -18.96 40.63
N PHE A 35 14.09 -19.22 39.50
CA PHE A 35 14.39 -18.53 38.26
C PHE A 35 14.03 -17.04 38.34
N ASP A 36 14.98 -16.18 38.01
CA ASP A 36 14.89 -14.73 37.88
C ASP A 36 15.18 -14.36 36.42
N PRO A 37 14.14 -13.94 35.65
CA PRO A 37 14.30 -13.59 34.24
C PRO A 37 15.34 -12.50 33.99
N SER A 38 15.54 -11.58 34.94
CA SER A 38 16.49 -10.47 34.79
C SER A 38 17.94 -10.92 34.85
N LYS A 39 18.21 -12.03 35.58
CA LYS A 39 19.55 -12.60 35.76
C LYS A 39 19.80 -13.80 34.87
N ARG A 40 18.74 -14.35 34.27
CA ARG A 40 18.75 -15.61 33.50
C ARG A 40 19.52 -16.70 34.22
N ASN A 41 19.27 -16.82 35.53
CA ASN A 41 19.99 -17.78 36.35
C ASN A 41 19.53 -19.21 36.02
N TYR A 42 20.47 -20.14 36.12
CA TYR A 42 20.21 -21.57 35.92
C TYR A 42 21.07 -22.36 36.88
N TYR A 43 20.69 -23.60 37.15
CA TYR A 43 21.50 -24.48 37.98
C TYR A 43 22.30 -25.41 37.07
N SER A 44 23.61 -25.25 37.09
CA SER A 44 24.53 -26.10 36.38
C SER A 44 24.64 -27.42 37.14
N VAL A 45 24.38 -28.55 36.46
CA VAL A 45 24.41 -29.89 37.06
C VAL A 45 25.74 -30.60 36.77
N GLU A 46 26.69 -29.92 36.14
CA GLU A 46 28.01 -30.48 35.87
C GLU A 46 28.78 -30.81 37.17
N ALA A 47 29.55 -31.89 37.12
CA ALA A 47 30.50 -32.24 38.16
C ALA A 47 31.85 -32.59 37.51
N ASN A 48 32.92 -32.11 38.11
CA ASN A 48 34.27 -32.52 37.79
C ASN A 48 35.11 -32.42 39.07
N PHE A 49 35.34 -33.54 39.74
CA PHE A 49 36.06 -33.57 41.01
C PHE A 49 37.52 -33.12 40.87
N GLU A 50 38.18 -33.44 39.76
CA GLU A 50 39.58 -33.05 39.51
C GLU A 50 39.75 -31.52 39.43
N LYS A 51 38.77 -30.84 38.84
CA LYS A 51 38.74 -29.38 38.68
C LYS A 51 38.00 -28.67 39.80
N GLY A 52 37.47 -29.41 40.78
CA GLY A 52 36.66 -28.86 41.87
C GLY A 52 35.36 -28.21 41.39
N ILE A 53 34.80 -28.67 40.28
CA ILE A 53 33.54 -28.18 39.73
C ILE A 53 32.40 -29.02 40.30
N PHE A 54 31.41 -28.35 40.86
CA PHE A 54 30.23 -28.98 41.46
C PHE A 54 28.94 -28.31 40.98
N PRO A 55 27.80 -29.01 41.12
CA PRO A 55 26.51 -28.43 40.80
C PRO A 55 26.27 -27.12 41.55
N SER A 56 25.90 -26.07 40.83
CA SER A 56 25.83 -24.71 41.38
C SER A 56 24.99 -23.77 40.51
N ASN A 57 24.52 -22.68 41.12
CA ASN A 57 23.81 -21.63 40.38
C ASN A 57 24.80 -20.85 39.52
N LYS A 58 24.45 -20.68 38.24
CA LYS A 58 25.12 -19.83 37.27
C LYS A 58 24.15 -18.77 36.76
N MET A 59 24.70 -17.73 36.14
CA MET A 59 23.95 -16.58 35.60
C MET A 59 24.09 -16.53 34.09
N ASP A 60 23.30 -15.67 33.45
CA ASP A 60 23.48 -15.31 32.04
C ASP A 60 23.42 -16.49 31.07
N TYR A 61 22.48 -17.41 31.29
CA TYR A 61 22.31 -18.59 30.44
C TYR A 61 22.16 -18.21 28.96
N HIS A 62 23.20 -18.50 28.17
CA HIS A 62 23.28 -18.24 26.73
C HIS A 62 22.69 -16.88 26.31
N SER A 63 22.97 -15.83 27.09
CA SER A 63 22.39 -14.50 26.96
C SER A 63 22.31 -14.00 25.51
N GLU A 64 23.39 -14.06 24.75
CA GLU A 64 23.42 -13.59 23.35
C GLU A 64 22.45 -14.34 22.44
N ILE A 65 22.36 -15.66 22.58
CA ILE A 65 21.48 -16.50 21.77
C ILE A 65 20.03 -16.26 22.17
N VAL A 66 19.77 -16.18 23.49
CA VAL A 66 18.43 -15.88 24.01
C VAL A 66 17.98 -14.50 23.53
N ASP A 67 18.84 -13.49 23.61
CA ASP A 67 18.53 -12.12 23.18
C ASP A 67 18.24 -12.05 21.68
N TYR A 68 19.03 -12.76 20.87
CA TYR A 68 18.79 -12.86 19.43
C TYR A 68 17.40 -13.42 19.11
N TRP A 69 17.04 -14.57 19.69
CA TRP A 69 15.76 -15.22 19.38
C TRP A 69 14.57 -14.51 20.03
N LEU A 70 14.70 -14.12 21.29
CA LEU A 70 13.58 -13.59 22.07
C LEU A 70 13.29 -12.12 21.76
N HIS A 71 14.33 -11.33 21.48
CA HIS A 71 14.19 -9.89 21.17
C HIS A 71 14.32 -9.64 19.68
N ASN A 72 15.47 -9.94 19.08
CA ASN A 72 15.76 -9.48 17.71
C ASN A 72 14.81 -10.11 16.69
N MET A 73 14.59 -11.42 16.74
CA MET A 73 13.68 -12.10 15.81
C MET A 73 12.21 -11.72 16.05
N THR A 74 11.80 -11.62 17.32
CA THR A 74 10.43 -11.16 17.66
C THR A 74 10.16 -9.73 17.17
N GLU A 75 11.14 -8.83 17.29
CA GLU A 75 11.04 -7.46 16.76
C GLU A 75 11.04 -7.43 15.24
N PHE A 76 11.87 -8.26 14.60
CA PHE A 76 11.89 -8.41 13.16
C PHE A 76 10.52 -8.86 12.64
N ASP A 77 9.91 -9.90 13.21
CA ASP A 77 8.58 -10.40 12.81
C ASP A 77 7.48 -9.37 12.99
N ARG A 78 7.51 -8.61 14.10
CA ARG A 78 6.61 -7.47 14.31
C ARG A 78 6.78 -6.40 13.24
N SER A 79 8.01 -6.17 12.79
CA SER A 79 8.30 -5.19 11.73
C SER A 79 7.76 -5.64 10.37
N LEU A 80 7.79 -6.94 10.07
CA LEU A 80 7.21 -7.50 8.85
C LEU A 80 5.70 -7.32 8.82
N SER A 81 5.03 -7.61 9.94
CA SER A 81 3.57 -7.45 10.06
C SER A 81 3.14 -6.00 9.81
N LYS A 82 3.81 -5.03 10.45
CA LYS A 82 3.56 -3.59 10.23
C LYS A 82 3.76 -3.17 8.78
N LYS A 83 4.79 -3.70 8.11
CA LYS A 83 5.08 -3.40 6.70
C LYS A 83 4.04 -4.01 5.76
N ALA A 84 3.59 -5.24 6.02
CA ALA A 84 2.55 -5.90 5.26
C ALA A 84 1.20 -5.15 5.37
N ASP A 85 0.83 -4.71 6.57
CA ASP A 85 -0.39 -3.91 6.78
C ASP A 85 -0.33 -2.58 6.03
N THR A 86 0.83 -1.92 6.05
CA THR A 86 1.04 -0.65 5.34
C THR A 86 0.99 -0.85 3.81
N GLN A 87 1.55 -1.94 3.29
CA GLN A 87 1.53 -2.26 1.87
C GLN A 87 0.16 -2.74 1.37
N LEU A 88 -0.63 -3.42 2.19
CA LEU A 88 -2.02 -3.75 1.84
C LEU A 88 -2.89 -2.49 1.80
N LEU A 89 -2.68 -1.56 2.74
CA LEU A 89 -3.35 -0.26 2.72
C LEU A 89 -2.92 0.62 1.52
N SER A 90 -1.63 0.62 1.13
CA SER A 90 -1.16 1.40 -0.03
C SER A 90 -1.44 0.73 -1.37
N GLY A 91 -1.42 -0.60 -1.44
CA GLY A 91 -1.68 -1.39 -2.64
C GLY A 91 -3.13 -1.40 -3.10
N GLN A 92 -4.06 -1.10 -2.18
CA GLN A 92 -5.49 -0.98 -2.50
C GLN A 92 -5.88 0.41 -3.02
N VAL A 93 -5.02 1.43 -2.89
CA VAL A 93 -5.43 2.82 -3.19
C VAL A 93 -5.02 3.34 -4.57
N ASP A 94 -3.92 2.95 -5.23
CA ASP A 94 -3.45 3.81 -6.34
C ASP A 94 -2.93 3.24 -7.68
N VAL A 95 -2.84 1.92 -7.94
CA VAL A 95 -2.16 1.48 -9.19
C VAL A 95 -3.09 0.94 -10.28
N THR A 96 -4.27 0.42 -9.96
CA THR A 96 -5.17 -0.21 -10.96
C THR A 96 -6.25 0.72 -11.50
N ALA A 97 -6.79 1.63 -10.69
CA ALA A 97 -7.90 2.48 -11.11
C ALA A 97 -7.45 3.59 -12.09
N GLY A 98 -6.37 4.32 -11.79
CA GLY A 98 -5.90 5.42 -12.62
C GLY A 98 -5.45 4.98 -14.02
N PHE A 99 -4.65 3.91 -14.10
CA PHE A 99 -4.13 3.41 -15.38
C PHE A 99 -5.22 2.82 -16.28
N SER A 100 -6.27 2.22 -15.70
CA SER A 100 -7.43 1.70 -16.44
C SER A 100 -8.33 2.81 -16.98
N ILE A 101 -8.57 3.87 -16.20
CA ILE A 101 -9.39 5.01 -16.63
C ILE A 101 -8.69 5.77 -17.78
N PHE A 102 -7.39 6.03 -17.68
CA PHE A 102 -6.64 6.71 -18.75
C PHE A 102 -6.64 5.90 -20.05
N ARG A 103 -6.46 4.57 -19.99
CA ARG A 103 -6.51 3.71 -21.18
C ARG A 103 -7.90 3.66 -21.81
N THR A 104 -8.94 3.59 -20.99
CA THR A 104 -10.34 3.59 -21.47
C THR A 104 -10.72 4.93 -22.09
N ALA A 105 -10.33 6.04 -21.47
CA ALA A 105 -10.58 7.38 -22.02
C ALA A 105 -9.82 7.62 -23.33
N LEU A 106 -8.54 7.22 -23.39
CA LEU A 106 -7.71 7.37 -24.59
C LEU A 106 -8.24 6.51 -25.75
N SER A 107 -8.65 5.28 -25.48
CA SER A 107 -9.23 4.39 -26.51
C SER A 107 -10.57 4.91 -27.04
N ALA A 108 -11.45 5.42 -26.16
CA ALA A 108 -12.70 6.05 -26.58
C ALA A 108 -12.46 7.30 -27.44
N LEU A 109 -11.47 8.13 -27.08
CA LEU A 109 -11.10 9.32 -27.85
C LEU A 109 -10.55 8.97 -29.24
N LEU A 110 -9.64 7.99 -29.32
CA LEU A 110 -9.08 7.52 -30.59
C LEU A 110 -10.16 6.90 -31.49
N PHE A 111 -11.10 6.14 -30.92
CA PHE A 111 -12.22 5.59 -31.67
C PHE A 111 -13.14 6.69 -32.21
N GLY A 112 -13.46 7.69 -31.38
CA GLY A 112 -14.26 8.86 -31.80
C GLY A 112 -13.60 9.65 -32.93
N LEU A 113 -12.29 9.90 -32.84
CA LEU A 113 -11.53 10.57 -33.90
C LEU A 113 -11.50 9.75 -35.20
N SER A 114 -11.30 8.43 -35.11
CA SER A 114 -11.34 7.55 -36.26
C SER A 114 -12.70 7.58 -36.95
N LEU A 115 -13.78 7.50 -36.18
CA LEU A 115 -15.15 7.55 -36.70
C LEU A 115 -15.44 8.89 -37.38
N ALA A 116 -15.02 10.01 -36.76
CA ALA A 116 -15.16 11.34 -37.34
C ALA A 116 -14.42 11.45 -38.69
N LEU A 117 -13.18 10.94 -38.79
CA LEU A 117 -12.43 10.92 -40.04
C LEU A 117 -13.15 10.12 -41.13
N VAL A 118 -13.72 8.97 -40.79
CA VAL A 118 -14.51 8.17 -41.75
C VAL A 118 -15.72 8.95 -42.23
N PHE A 119 -16.45 9.63 -41.33
CA PHE A 119 -17.57 10.48 -41.72
C PHE A 119 -17.15 11.66 -42.61
N PHE A 120 -16.02 12.31 -42.33
CA PHE A 120 -15.50 13.38 -43.18
C PHE A 120 -15.14 12.88 -44.58
N ILE A 121 -14.47 11.73 -44.68
CA ILE A 121 -14.14 11.10 -45.97
C ILE A 121 -15.43 10.74 -46.71
N LEU A 122 -16.41 10.17 -46.01
CA LEU A 122 -17.71 9.85 -46.58
C LEU A 122 -18.38 11.12 -47.11
N MET A 123 -18.55 12.16 -46.30
CA MET A 123 -19.16 13.42 -46.73
C MET A 123 -18.43 14.04 -47.94
N ALA A 124 -17.10 13.98 -47.99
CA ALA A 124 -16.32 14.46 -49.13
C ALA A 124 -16.58 13.64 -50.40
N VAL A 125 -16.66 12.30 -50.28
CA VAL A 125 -17.01 11.41 -51.39
C VAL A 125 -18.44 11.65 -51.87
N TRP A 126 -19.40 11.83 -50.95
CA TRP A 126 -20.78 12.15 -51.29
C TRP A 126 -20.89 13.52 -51.96
N ALA A 127 -20.12 14.52 -51.53
CA ALA A 127 -20.05 15.82 -52.20
C ALA A 127 -19.43 15.74 -53.61
N ALA A 128 -18.40 14.89 -53.80
CA ALA A 128 -17.77 14.67 -55.09
C ALA A 128 -18.63 13.85 -56.07
N LEU A 129 -19.47 12.96 -55.55
CA LEU A 129 -20.42 12.15 -56.33
C LEU A 129 -21.78 12.85 -56.51
N SER A 130 -22.06 13.93 -55.76
CA SER A 130 -23.25 14.75 -55.96
C SER A 130 -23.15 15.41 -57.33
N PRO A 131 -24.11 15.16 -58.25
CA PRO A 131 -24.11 15.82 -59.56
C PRO A 131 -24.09 17.34 -59.38
N GLN A 132 -23.15 18.02 -60.05
CA GLN A 132 -23.20 19.48 -60.18
C GLN A 132 -24.53 19.86 -60.84
N ASP A 133 -25.21 20.86 -60.28
CA ASP A 133 -26.45 21.41 -60.80
C ASP A 133 -26.35 21.79 -62.31
N PRO A 134 -27.45 21.66 -63.07
CA PRO A 134 -27.50 21.85 -64.51
C PRO A 134 -27.19 23.28 -64.97
N PRO A 135 -26.90 23.49 -66.27
CA PRO A 135 -26.18 24.68 -66.74
C PRO A 135 -27.05 25.94 -66.79
N ASN A 136 -26.72 26.95 -65.98
CA ASN A 136 -26.63 28.37 -66.37
C ASN A 136 -27.84 29.05 -67.07
N HIS A 137 -29.09 28.78 -66.67
CA HIS A 137 -30.27 29.52 -67.19
C HIS A 137 -31.13 30.25 -66.16
N GLU A 138 -30.70 30.36 -64.90
CA GLU A 138 -31.46 31.09 -63.84
C GLU A 138 -30.73 32.32 -63.27
N GLN A 139 -30.01 33.07 -64.10
CA GLN A 139 -29.65 34.44 -63.71
C GLN A 139 -30.81 35.39 -64.00
N VAL A 140 -31.67 35.59 -63.01
CA VAL A 140 -32.65 36.68 -63.02
C VAL A 140 -31.89 38.01 -62.85
N PRO A 141 -32.10 39.04 -63.70
CA PRO A 141 -31.41 40.31 -63.55
C PRO A 141 -31.77 40.99 -62.23
N LEU A 142 -30.76 41.41 -61.47
CA LEU A 142 -30.90 42.25 -60.29
C LEU A 142 -31.49 43.61 -60.69
N VAL A 143 -32.80 43.79 -60.46
CA VAL A 143 -33.47 45.09 -60.61
C VAL A 143 -32.85 46.08 -59.62
N HIS A 144 -32.06 47.03 -60.13
CA HIS A 144 -31.57 48.17 -59.34
C HIS A 144 -32.74 49.05 -58.92
N ARG A 145 -33.08 49.00 -57.63
CA ARG A 145 -34.04 49.90 -56.97
C ARG A 145 -33.42 51.29 -56.82
N LYS A 146 -33.89 52.26 -57.61
CA LYS A 146 -33.55 53.68 -57.42
C LYS A 146 -34.16 54.17 -56.10
N GLU A 147 -33.33 54.69 -55.20
CA GLU A 147 -33.79 55.40 -54.00
C GLU A 147 -34.42 56.74 -54.40
N THR A 148 -35.75 56.83 -54.29
CA THR A 148 -36.45 58.11 -54.33
C THR A 148 -36.28 58.80 -52.98
N GLN A 149 -35.57 59.93 -52.97
CA GLN A 149 -35.51 60.86 -51.85
C GLN A 149 -36.93 61.30 -51.45
N ILE A 150 -37.32 60.99 -50.21
CA ILE A 150 -38.51 61.58 -49.58
C ILE A 150 -38.02 62.59 -48.54
N ASN A 151 -38.17 63.87 -48.87
CA ASN A 151 -37.81 65.00 -48.00
C ASN A 151 -38.91 65.18 -46.94
N ARG A 152 -38.67 64.69 -45.71
CA ARG A 152 -39.57 64.89 -44.56
C ARG A 152 -39.27 66.23 -43.89
N LYS A 153 -40.25 67.13 -43.91
CA LYS A 153 -40.22 68.41 -43.16
C LYS A 153 -40.21 68.16 -41.65
N GLN A 154 -39.40 68.94 -40.94
CA GLN A 154 -39.24 68.92 -39.48
C GLN A 154 -40.55 69.31 -38.77
N THR A 155 -40.96 68.49 -37.80
CA THR A 155 -41.99 68.86 -36.82
C THR A 155 -41.34 69.16 -35.49
N VAL A 156 -41.73 70.30 -34.95
CA VAL A 156 -41.16 71.05 -33.83
C VAL A 156 -41.26 70.29 -32.50
N ILE A 157 -40.14 70.27 -31.76
CA ILE A 157 -40.06 69.82 -30.37
C ILE A 157 -40.48 70.99 -29.49
N VAL A 158 -41.53 70.82 -28.66
CA VAL A 158 -41.86 71.75 -27.59
C VAL A 158 -41.54 71.08 -26.26
N SER A 159 -40.54 71.61 -25.57
CA SER A 159 -40.22 71.26 -24.19
C SER A 159 -40.41 72.50 -23.31
N SER A 160 -41.29 72.42 -22.33
CA SER A 160 -40.91 72.56 -20.91
C SER A 160 -42.13 72.64 -19.99
N LEU A 161 -42.08 71.78 -18.99
CA LEU A 161 -42.82 71.86 -17.74
C LEU A 161 -42.34 73.07 -16.94
N LYS A 162 -43.27 73.88 -16.39
CA LYS A 162 -43.07 74.46 -15.05
C LYS A 162 -44.38 74.73 -14.34
N ARG A 163 -44.43 74.23 -13.10
CA ARG A 163 -45.50 74.25 -12.12
C ARG A 163 -45.28 75.43 -11.15
N ARG A 164 -46.27 76.30 -10.98
CA ARG A 164 -46.73 76.84 -9.69
C ARG A 164 -47.97 77.69 -9.89
#